data_AF-A0A1M5LH43-F1
#
_entry.id   AF-A0A1M5LH43-F1
#
_cell.length_a   1.000
_cell.length_b   1.000
_cell.length_c   1.000
_cell.angle_alpha   90.00
_cell.angle_beta   90.00
_cell.angle_gamma   90.00
#
_symmetry.space_group_name_H-M   'P 1'
#
loop_
_entity.id
_entity.type
_entity.pdbx_description
1 polymer ?
#
loop_
_entity_poly.entity_id
_entity_poly.type
_entity_poly.pdbx_seq_one_letter_code
_entity_poly.pdbx_strand_id
1 'polypeptide(L)'
;MRIFSVLLTAFFLSFATSASAITVLYDFEQNLSDNQTSVDYIENGVTLTVSSTGGQVHRAGNGIGVRGNPEGARIGLGEQLTFTFDGYRIDSFTATIWERGSEDEQFIFGSDGLLTAFGGTNGVSLQTFTASLLNGASSFTIQGVVPNGPGNRGIKISNIQVELSEIPLPASSGLLLAAIMGLGFYKRRKP
;
A
#
# COMPACT_ATOMS: atom_id res chain seq x y z
N MET A 1 -31.31 -38.66 -6.16
CA MET A 1 -29.88 -38.51 -5.78
C MET A 1 -29.03 -37.69 -6.77
N ARG A 2 -29.49 -37.39 -8.00
CA ARG A 2 -28.71 -36.65 -9.02
C ARG A 2 -28.69 -35.11 -8.86
N ILE A 3 -29.67 -34.53 -8.18
CA ILE A 3 -29.80 -33.06 -7.99
C ILE A 3 -28.71 -32.51 -7.06
N PHE A 4 -28.25 -33.30 -6.09
CA PHE A 4 -27.26 -32.88 -5.09
C PHE A 4 -25.85 -32.70 -5.69
N SER A 5 -25.47 -33.52 -6.67
CA SER A 5 -24.17 -33.38 -7.35
C SER A 5 -24.11 -32.15 -8.25
N VAL A 6 -25.18 -31.78 -8.93
CA VAL A 6 -25.19 -30.61 -9.84
C VAL A 6 -25.09 -29.29 -9.04
N LEU A 7 -25.77 -29.21 -7.89
CA LEU A 7 -25.68 -28.05 -7.00
C LEU A 7 -24.30 -27.92 -6.35
N LEU A 8 -23.64 -29.02 -6.01
CA LEU A 8 -22.29 -29.00 -5.44
C LEU A 8 -21.26 -28.51 -6.47
N THR A 9 -21.35 -28.95 -7.73
CA THR A 9 -20.42 -28.50 -8.79
C THR A 9 -20.62 -27.03 -9.15
N ALA A 10 -21.87 -26.54 -9.19
CA ALA A 10 -22.16 -25.12 -9.41
C ALA A 10 -21.65 -24.24 -8.24
N PHE A 11 -21.70 -24.75 -7.01
CA PHE A 11 -21.18 -24.07 -5.83
C PHE A 11 -19.64 -23.92 -5.92
N PHE A 12 -18.91 -24.99 -6.25
CA PHE A 12 -17.46 -24.93 -6.45
C PHE A 12 -17.02 -24.03 -7.63
N LEU A 13 -17.82 -23.93 -8.70
CA LEU A 13 -17.52 -23.02 -9.82
C LEU A 13 -17.63 -21.54 -9.44
N SER A 14 -18.41 -21.19 -8.40
CA SER A 14 -18.60 -19.79 -7.98
C SER A 14 -17.52 -19.25 -7.04
N PHE A 15 -16.62 -20.10 -6.53
CA PHE A 15 -15.44 -19.67 -5.74
C PHE A 15 -14.20 -19.43 -6.59
N ALA A 16 -14.28 -19.64 -7.91
CA ALA A 16 -13.32 -19.08 -8.84
C ALA A 16 -13.67 -17.60 -9.08
N THR A 17 -13.76 -16.80 -8.01
CA THR A 17 -13.80 -15.34 -8.13
C THR A 17 -12.49 -14.93 -8.77
N SER A 18 -12.60 -14.35 -9.95
CA SER A 18 -11.48 -13.86 -10.73
C SER A 18 -10.74 -12.84 -9.86
N ALA A 19 -9.47 -13.08 -9.56
CA ALA A 19 -8.60 -12.05 -9.02
C ALA A 19 -8.49 -10.97 -10.11
N SER A 20 -9.31 -9.93 -10.03
CA SER A 20 -9.17 -8.77 -10.91
C SER A 20 -8.11 -7.86 -10.31
N ALA A 21 -7.10 -7.50 -11.11
CA ALA A 21 -6.19 -6.44 -10.73
C ALA A 21 -6.98 -5.12 -10.61
N ILE A 22 -6.81 -4.42 -9.49
CA ILE A 22 -7.43 -3.12 -9.22
C ILE A 22 -6.32 -2.08 -9.26
N THR A 23 -6.51 -1.02 -10.03
CA THR A 23 -5.60 0.14 -10.01
C THR A 23 -6.20 1.25 -9.15
N VAL A 24 -5.45 1.73 -8.16
CA VAL A 24 -5.89 2.80 -7.24
C VAL A 24 -4.87 3.93 -7.24
N LEU A 25 -5.35 5.16 -7.30
CA LEU A 25 -4.54 6.37 -7.17
C LEU A 25 -4.84 7.03 -5.82
N TYR A 26 -3.80 7.29 -5.05
CA TYR A 26 -3.87 8.07 -3.81
C TYR A 26 -3.19 9.42 -4.05
N ASP A 27 -3.98 10.49 -4.06
CA ASP A 27 -3.51 11.87 -4.15
C ASP A 27 -3.47 12.49 -2.75
N PHE A 28 -2.27 12.77 -2.25
CA PHE A 28 -2.12 13.24 -0.86
C PHE A 28 -2.36 14.75 -0.71
N GLU A 29 -3.40 15.28 -1.37
CA GLU A 29 -3.68 16.72 -1.47
C GLU A 29 -4.43 17.32 -0.27
N GLN A 30 -5.18 16.51 0.47
CA GLN A 30 -5.94 17.00 1.63
C GLN A 30 -5.04 17.19 2.85
N ASN A 31 -5.10 18.33 3.53
CA ASN A 31 -4.33 18.56 4.77
C ASN A 31 -4.81 17.64 5.90
N LEU A 32 -3.87 17.10 6.68
CA LEU A 32 -4.18 16.42 7.94
C LEU A 32 -4.34 17.43 9.07
N SER A 33 -5.29 17.20 9.97
CA SER A 33 -5.25 17.81 11.30
C SER A 33 -4.17 17.10 12.12
N ASP A 34 -3.17 17.86 12.53
CA ASP A 34 -1.87 17.44 13.04
C ASP A 34 -1.85 16.30 14.09
N ASN A 35 -0.76 15.52 14.03
CA ASN A 35 -0.22 14.58 15.04
C ASN A 35 -0.66 13.11 14.97
N GLN A 36 -0.58 12.48 13.79
CA GLN A 36 -0.79 11.04 13.66
C GLN A 36 0.49 10.33 13.20
N THR A 37 0.88 9.26 13.89
CA THR A 37 1.97 8.36 13.44
C THR A 37 1.49 7.38 12.36
N SER A 38 0.17 7.30 12.16
CA SER A 38 -0.46 6.48 11.14
C SER A 38 -1.79 7.08 10.71
N VAL A 39 -2.09 6.98 9.42
CA VAL A 39 -3.24 7.62 8.77
C VAL A 39 -3.80 6.68 7.73
N ASP A 40 -5.12 6.49 7.72
CA ASP A 40 -5.80 5.68 6.73
C ASP A 40 -6.37 6.55 5.60
N TYR A 41 -6.28 6.02 4.38
CA TYR A 41 -6.87 6.56 3.16
C TYR A 41 -7.72 5.46 2.55
N ILE A 42 -8.92 5.82 2.09
CA ILE A 42 -9.83 4.86 1.49
C ILE A 42 -10.18 5.36 0.10
N GLU A 43 -9.72 4.64 -0.92
CA GLU A 43 -9.98 4.95 -2.32
C GLU A 43 -10.49 3.71 -3.04
N ASN A 44 -11.60 3.84 -3.78
CA ASN A 44 -12.26 2.71 -4.46
C ASN A 44 -12.52 1.49 -3.55
N GLY A 45 -12.77 1.70 -2.26
CA GLY A 45 -12.99 0.63 -1.27
C GLY A 45 -11.72 -0.07 -0.79
N VAL A 46 -10.54 0.31 -1.30
CA VAL A 46 -9.25 -0.16 -0.81
C VAL A 46 -8.78 0.77 0.30
N THR A 47 -8.32 0.19 1.40
CA THR A 47 -7.73 0.94 2.51
C THR A 47 -6.20 0.91 2.41
N LEU A 48 -5.60 2.10 2.31
CA LEU A 48 -4.17 2.34 2.46
C LEU A 48 -3.92 2.92 3.84
N THR A 49 -3.15 2.22 4.67
CA THR A 49 -2.59 2.76 5.90
C THR A 49 -1.19 3.29 5.63
N VAL A 50 -0.96 4.57 5.89
CA VAL A 50 0.37 5.18 5.86
C VAL A 50 0.85 5.38 7.28
N SER A 51 2.05 4.88 7.62
CA SER A 51 2.67 5.09 8.93
C SER A 51 4.08 5.68 8.80
N SER A 52 4.55 6.36 9.85
CA SER A 52 5.85 7.02 9.86
C SER A 52 6.78 6.51 10.96
N THR A 53 8.07 6.45 10.62
CA THR A 53 9.19 6.35 11.59
C THR A 53 10.02 7.64 11.49
N GLY A 54 10.51 8.14 12.64
CA GLY A 54 11.32 9.37 12.71
C GLY A 54 10.51 10.66 12.89
N GLY A 55 9.19 10.57 12.92
CA GLY A 55 8.28 11.69 13.18
C GLY A 55 6.82 11.29 12.99
N GLN A 56 5.95 12.28 12.78
CA GLN A 56 4.52 12.06 12.48
C GLN A 56 4.25 12.15 10.99
N VAL A 57 3.25 11.44 10.49
CA VAL A 57 2.77 11.62 9.12
C VAL A 57 2.22 13.04 8.98
N HIS A 58 2.65 13.73 7.94
CA HIS A 58 2.25 15.11 7.70
C HIS A 58 2.07 15.39 6.22
N ARG A 59 1.08 16.21 5.90
CA ARG A 59 0.73 16.62 4.54
C ARG A 59 0.76 18.14 4.49
N ALA A 60 1.29 18.71 3.40
CA ALA A 60 1.31 20.16 3.22
C ALA A 60 1.37 20.53 1.73
N GLY A 61 0.28 21.03 1.16
CA GLY A 61 0.18 21.24 -0.30
C GLY A 61 0.17 19.90 -1.05
N ASN A 62 0.88 19.81 -2.18
CA ASN A 62 0.81 18.67 -3.13
C ASN A 62 1.55 17.42 -2.63
N GLY A 63 1.10 16.72 -1.58
CA GLY A 63 1.80 15.52 -1.09
C GLY A 63 1.94 15.34 0.42
N ILE A 64 2.58 14.22 0.77
CA ILE A 64 2.82 13.69 2.11
C ILE A 64 4.33 13.52 2.41
N GLY A 65 4.69 13.60 3.69
CA GLY A 65 6.00 13.27 4.22
C GLY A 65 5.93 13.06 5.73
N VAL A 66 7.04 13.30 6.42
CA VAL A 66 7.15 13.21 7.87
C VAL A 66 7.32 14.63 8.45
N ARG A 67 6.66 14.91 9.58
CA ARG A 67 6.90 16.12 10.37
C ARG A 67 8.03 15.82 11.34
N GLY A 68 9.25 16.08 10.89
CA GLY A 68 10.46 15.94 11.69
C GLY A 68 11.58 16.82 11.16
N ASN A 69 12.73 16.24 10.84
CA ASN A 69 13.89 16.96 10.29
C ASN A 69 14.22 16.44 8.88
N PRO A 70 13.99 17.23 7.82
CA PRO A 70 13.74 18.67 7.83
C PRO A 70 12.29 19.04 8.16
N GLU A 71 12.08 20.26 8.65
CA GLU A 71 10.72 20.75 8.96
C GLU A 71 9.82 20.73 7.70
N GLY A 72 8.55 20.37 7.91
CA GLY A 72 7.52 20.36 6.86
C GLY A 72 6.88 19.00 6.67
N ALA A 73 6.26 18.77 5.51
CA ALA A 73 5.71 17.47 5.11
C ALA A 73 6.70 16.77 4.19
N ARG A 74 7.86 16.37 4.73
CA ARG A 74 8.98 15.87 3.94
C ARG A 74 9.66 14.69 4.65
N ILE A 75 10.25 13.79 3.90
CA ILE A 75 10.99 12.64 4.43
C ILE A 75 12.47 13.03 4.41
N GLY A 76 13.03 13.21 5.59
CA GLY A 76 14.43 13.50 5.85
C GLY A 76 15.27 12.28 6.19
N LEU A 77 16.48 12.54 6.68
CA LEU A 77 17.46 11.51 7.00
C LEU A 77 16.97 10.60 8.14
N GLY A 78 16.85 9.31 7.87
CA GLY A 78 16.40 8.32 8.85
C GLY A 78 14.89 8.33 9.08
N GLU A 79 14.15 9.19 8.37
CA GLU A 79 12.69 9.19 8.37
C GLU A 79 12.18 8.25 7.29
N GLN A 80 11.03 7.64 7.56
CA GLN A 80 10.43 6.65 6.67
C GLN A 80 8.92 6.77 6.67
N LEU A 81 8.31 6.62 5.50
CA LEU A 81 6.90 6.31 5.35
C LEU A 81 6.73 4.86 4.93
N THR A 82 5.78 4.16 5.54
CA THR A 82 5.36 2.80 5.19
C THR A 82 3.93 2.86 4.69
N PHE A 83 3.70 2.25 3.53
CA PHE A 83 2.42 2.18 2.85
C PHE A 83 1.94 0.74 2.90
N THR A 84 0.82 0.48 3.57
CA THR A 84 0.28 -0.86 3.79
C THR A 84 -1.14 -0.96 3.26
N PHE A 85 -1.44 -2.03 2.52
CA PHE A 85 -2.76 -2.32 1.96
C PHE A 85 -3.36 -3.52 2.67
N ASP A 86 -4.53 -3.34 3.29
CA ASP A 86 -5.22 -4.43 3.99
C ASP A 86 -6.02 -5.30 3.01
N GLY A 87 -5.81 -6.62 3.07
CA GLY A 87 -6.50 -7.59 2.19
C GLY A 87 -5.99 -7.67 0.75
N TYR A 88 -5.00 -6.85 0.38
CA TYR A 88 -4.45 -6.80 -0.98
C TYR A 88 -2.94 -7.09 -1.01
N ARG A 89 -2.50 -7.58 -2.17
CA ARG A 89 -1.10 -7.66 -2.57
C ARG A 89 -0.83 -6.57 -3.58
N ILE A 90 0.38 -6.06 -3.57
CA ILE A 90 0.83 -5.03 -4.50
C ILE A 90 1.59 -5.74 -5.62
N ASP A 91 1.09 -5.62 -6.84
CA ASP A 91 1.71 -6.18 -8.04
C ASP A 91 2.74 -5.18 -8.61
N SER A 92 2.35 -3.90 -8.65
CA SER A 92 3.20 -2.80 -9.05
C SER A 92 2.79 -1.51 -8.37
N PHE A 93 3.71 -0.56 -8.26
CA PHE A 93 3.37 0.81 -7.87
C PHE A 93 4.17 1.82 -8.69
N THR A 94 3.58 2.99 -8.82
CA THR A 94 4.21 4.19 -9.35
C THR A 94 4.08 5.30 -8.30
N ALA A 95 5.20 5.84 -7.85
CA ALA A 95 5.26 6.94 -6.90
C ALA A 95 5.76 8.21 -7.60
N THR A 96 5.03 9.32 -7.43
CA THR A 96 5.48 10.64 -7.86
C THR A 96 6.11 11.36 -6.68
N ILE A 97 7.41 11.58 -6.75
CA ILE A 97 8.22 12.18 -5.70
C ILE A 97 8.62 13.59 -6.13
N TRP A 98 8.47 14.53 -5.20
CA TRP A 98 8.90 15.90 -5.34
C TRP A 98 10.10 16.16 -4.45
N GLU A 99 11.13 16.74 -5.05
CA GLU A 99 12.36 17.15 -4.40
C GLU A 99 12.47 18.66 -4.51
N ARG A 100 13.00 19.29 -3.46
CA ARG A 100 13.36 20.71 -3.50
C ARG A 100 14.59 20.92 -2.67
N GLY A 101 15.73 21.04 -3.32
CA GLY A 101 17.03 21.26 -2.69
C GLY A 101 18.04 21.82 -3.67
N SER A 102 19.14 22.34 -3.15
CA SER A 102 20.35 22.64 -3.93
C SER A 102 21.29 21.43 -4.02
N GLU A 103 20.96 20.36 -3.30
CA GLU A 103 21.72 19.11 -3.18
C GLU A 103 20.83 17.97 -3.68
N ASP A 104 21.47 16.88 -4.15
CA ASP A 104 20.78 15.65 -4.53
C ASP A 104 20.28 14.91 -3.26
N GLU A 105 18.97 14.78 -3.11
CA GLU A 105 18.33 14.01 -2.05
C GLU A 105 18.30 12.53 -2.43
N GLN A 106 18.75 11.63 -1.55
CA GLN A 106 18.66 10.19 -1.80
C GLN A 106 17.63 9.54 -0.88
N PHE A 107 16.92 8.58 -1.46
CA PHE A 107 15.94 7.79 -0.75
C PHE A 107 15.99 6.33 -1.22
N ILE A 108 15.52 5.46 -0.34
CA ILE A 108 15.44 4.03 -0.59
C ILE A 108 13.96 3.65 -0.62
N PHE A 109 13.58 2.92 -1.67
CA PHE A 109 12.38 2.11 -1.63
C PHE A 109 12.71 0.75 -1.03
N GLY A 110 11.91 0.32 -0.07
CA GLY A 110 12.03 -1.00 0.54
C GLY A 110 10.74 -1.78 0.47
N SER A 111 10.80 -3.03 0.01
CA SER A 111 9.69 -3.98 0.04
C SER A 111 10.23 -5.39 0.27
N ASP A 112 9.75 -6.09 1.29
CA ASP A 112 10.09 -7.51 1.55
C ASP A 112 11.60 -7.84 1.43
N GLY A 113 12.45 -6.94 1.90
CA GLY A 113 13.92 -7.11 1.89
C GLY A 113 14.64 -6.67 0.61
N LEU A 114 13.93 -6.25 -0.45
CA LEU A 114 14.53 -5.58 -1.60
C LEU A 114 14.62 -4.08 -1.32
N LEU A 115 15.84 -3.54 -1.32
CA LEU A 115 16.12 -2.12 -1.17
C LEU A 115 16.68 -1.57 -2.48
N THR A 116 16.01 -0.57 -3.07
CA THR A 116 16.52 0.14 -4.25
C THR A 116 16.75 1.60 -3.87
N ALA A 117 18.00 2.05 -3.97
CA ALA A 117 18.38 3.44 -3.74
C ALA A 117 18.20 4.26 -5.02
N PHE A 118 17.60 5.42 -4.89
CA PHE A 118 17.44 6.40 -5.96
C PHE A 118 18.06 7.73 -5.52
N GLY A 119 18.76 8.36 -6.47
CA GLY A 119 19.30 9.70 -6.30
C GLY A 119 18.34 10.72 -6.90
N GLY A 120 18.11 11.79 -6.17
CA GLY A 120 17.47 13.01 -6.64
C GLY A 120 18.29 13.72 -7.70
N THR A 121 17.72 14.80 -8.23
CA THR A 121 18.40 15.69 -9.18
C THR A 121 18.41 17.09 -8.60
N ASN A 122 19.59 17.71 -8.56
CA ASN A 122 19.79 19.09 -8.12
C ASN A 122 18.69 20.04 -8.63
N GLY A 123 17.94 20.63 -7.70
CA GLY A 123 16.91 21.64 -7.98
C GLY A 123 15.50 21.28 -7.49
N VAL A 124 14.50 21.92 -8.09
CA VAL A 124 13.08 21.58 -7.89
C VAL A 124 12.70 20.58 -8.97
N SER A 125 12.56 19.31 -8.60
CA SER A 125 12.28 18.25 -9.54
C SER A 125 11.04 17.45 -9.12
N LEU A 126 10.28 17.01 -10.12
CA LEU A 126 9.22 16.03 -9.97
C LEU A 126 9.69 14.78 -10.69
N GLN A 127 9.85 13.69 -9.95
CA GLN A 127 10.35 12.43 -10.46
C GLN A 127 9.31 11.34 -10.26
N THR A 128 9.10 10.52 -11.28
CA THR A 128 8.15 9.41 -11.23
C THR A 128 8.94 8.11 -11.21
N PHE A 129 8.68 7.27 -10.21
CA PHE A 129 9.32 5.98 -10.04
C PHE A 129 8.30 4.89 -10.17
N THR A 130 8.58 3.90 -11.00
CA THR A 130 7.74 2.70 -11.13
C THR A 130 8.55 1.50 -10.69
N ALA A 131 7.98 0.68 -9.81
CA ALA A 131 8.55 -0.58 -9.40
C ALA A 131 7.48 -1.67 -9.44
N SER A 132 7.85 -2.84 -9.93
CA SER A 132 7.06 -4.05 -9.76
C SER A 132 7.49 -4.74 -8.48
N LEU A 133 6.52 -5.05 -7.62
CA LEU A 133 6.75 -5.72 -6.36
C LEU A 133 6.55 -7.21 -6.57
N LEU A 134 7.65 -7.90 -6.86
CA LEU A 134 7.64 -9.35 -7.01
C LEU A 134 7.38 -9.99 -5.63
N ASN A 135 6.45 -10.95 -5.58
CA ASN A 135 6.07 -11.80 -4.43
C ASN A 135 4.87 -11.36 -3.57
N GLY A 136 4.07 -10.40 -4.01
CA GLY A 136 2.78 -10.14 -3.37
C GLY A 136 2.89 -9.49 -1.99
N ALA A 137 3.85 -8.56 -1.86
CA ALA A 137 3.99 -7.70 -0.70
C ALA A 137 2.67 -6.97 -0.43
N SER A 138 2.26 -6.85 0.83
CA SER A 138 1.14 -5.99 1.23
C SER A 138 1.58 -4.60 1.64
N SER A 139 2.89 -4.34 1.68
CA SER A 139 3.44 -3.04 2.05
C SER A 139 4.74 -2.72 1.33
N PHE A 140 5.04 -1.44 1.23
CA PHE A 140 6.37 -0.94 0.87
C PHE A 140 6.71 0.29 1.69
N THR A 141 7.97 0.68 1.66
CA THR A 141 8.51 1.78 2.42
C THR A 141 9.29 2.74 1.53
N ILE A 142 9.30 4.00 1.92
CA ILE A 142 10.11 5.07 1.32
C ILE A 142 10.86 5.73 2.47
N GLN A 143 12.18 5.58 2.47
CA GLN A 143 13.06 6.09 3.52
C GLN A 143 13.96 7.17 2.94
N GLY A 144 14.09 8.31 3.63
CA GLY A 144 15.12 9.29 3.33
C GLY A 144 16.46 8.83 3.90
N VAL A 145 17.51 8.78 3.08
CA VAL A 145 18.78 8.13 3.44
C VAL A 145 19.94 9.10 3.44
N VAL A 146 19.91 10.13 2.61
CA VAL A 146 21.01 11.07 2.48
C VAL A 146 20.47 12.44 2.06
N PRO A 147 20.87 13.49 2.78
CA PRO A 147 21.59 14.61 2.18
C PRO A 147 23.11 14.38 2.29
N ASN A 148 23.86 14.68 1.23
CA ASN A 148 25.32 14.75 1.29
C ASN A 148 25.77 16.19 1.56
N GLY A 149 24.98 17.00 2.29
CA GLY A 149 25.37 18.39 2.51
C GLY A 149 24.52 19.20 3.50
N PRO A 150 25.08 20.34 3.97
CA PRO A 150 24.33 21.37 4.69
C PRO A 150 23.30 22.00 3.74
N GLY A 151 22.02 21.72 3.97
CA GLY A 151 20.94 22.17 3.09
C GLY A 151 19.90 21.12 2.73
N ASN A 152 19.96 19.92 3.34
CA ASN A 152 18.91 18.90 3.26
C ASN A 152 17.54 19.54 3.40
N ARG A 153 16.70 19.30 2.42
CA ARG A 153 15.32 19.68 2.46
C ARG A 153 14.41 18.48 2.27
N GLY A 154 14.91 17.28 2.02
CA GLY A 154 14.16 16.04 2.00
C GLY A 154 13.17 15.96 0.84
N ILE A 155 12.58 14.78 0.68
CA ILE A 155 11.64 14.48 -0.40
C ILE A 155 10.19 14.54 0.08
N LYS A 156 9.26 14.66 -0.86
CA LYS A 156 7.83 14.63 -0.58
C LYS A 156 7.15 13.72 -1.59
N ILE A 157 6.17 12.93 -1.18
CA ILE A 157 5.45 12.05 -2.10
C ILE A 157 4.15 12.75 -2.49
N SER A 158 4.00 13.09 -3.76
CA SER A 158 2.82 13.79 -4.27
C SER A 158 1.62 12.83 -4.37
N ASN A 159 1.85 11.68 -5.00
CA ASN A 159 0.84 10.64 -5.18
C ASN A 159 1.50 9.27 -5.32
N ILE A 160 0.68 8.24 -5.14
CA ILE A 160 1.03 6.85 -5.41
C ILE A 160 -0.11 6.21 -6.18
N GLN A 161 0.21 5.62 -7.33
CA GLN A 161 -0.65 4.72 -8.06
C GLN A 161 -0.20 3.29 -7.80
N VAL A 162 -1.12 2.42 -7.39
CA VAL A 162 -0.84 1.01 -7.12
C VAL A 162 -1.72 0.11 -7.98
N GLU A 163 -1.14 -0.99 -8.43
CA GLU A 163 -1.85 -2.13 -8.98
C GLU A 163 -1.90 -3.22 -7.91
N LEU A 164 -3.12 -3.62 -7.56
CA LEU A 164 -3.41 -4.49 -6.44
C LEU A 164 -4.12 -5.76 -6.91
N SER A 165 -3.73 -6.89 -6.32
CA SER A 165 -4.45 -8.15 -6.44
C SER A 165 -5.02 -8.57 -5.09
N GLU A 166 -6.25 -9.10 -5.09
CA GLU A 166 -6.84 -9.63 -3.87
C GLU A 166 -6.02 -10.81 -3.33
N ILE A 167 -5.80 -10.85 -2.01
CA ILE A 167 -5.17 -12.03 -1.38
C ILE A 167 -6.17 -13.19 -1.50
N PRO A 168 -5.84 -14.29 -2.19
CA PRO A 168 -6.75 -15.41 -2.31
C PRO A 168 -7.11 -15.92 -0.92
N LEU A 169 -8.40 -15.96 -0.60
CA LEU A 169 -8.85 -16.59 0.63
C LEU A 169 -8.37 -18.05 0.64
N PRO A 170 -7.89 -18.56 1.79
CA PRO A 170 -7.51 -19.96 1.90
C PRO A 170 -8.68 -20.83 1.44
N ALA A 171 -8.41 -21.83 0.59
CA ALA A 171 -9.45 -22.75 0.12
C ALA A 171 -10.20 -23.45 1.28
N SER A 172 -9.54 -23.57 2.44
CA SER A 172 -10.13 -24.05 3.68
C SER A 172 -11.29 -23.20 4.19
N SER A 173 -11.30 -21.89 3.95
CA SER A 173 -12.40 -20.98 4.32
C SER A 173 -13.68 -21.33 3.58
N GLY A 174 -13.56 -21.58 2.27
CA GLY A 174 -14.66 -22.04 1.43
C GLY A 174 -15.17 -23.43 1.86
N LEU A 175 -14.25 -24.36 2.18
CA LEU A 175 -14.59 -25.68 2.68
C LEU A 175 -15.27 -25.64 4.06
N LEU A 176 -14.84 -24.75 4.96
CA LEU A 176 -15.44 -24.58 6.28
C LEU A 176 -16.88 -24.04 6.17
N LEU A 177 -17.09 -23.01 5.34
CA LEU A 177 -18.43 -22.49 5.05
C LEU A 177 -19.33 -23.58 4.46
N ALA A 178 -18.82 -24.35 3.49
CA ALA A 178 -19.53 -25.48 2.90
C ALA A 178 -19.87 -26.56 3.94
N ALA A 179 -18.94 -26.88 4.85
CA ALA A 179 -19.16 -27.84 5.93
C ALA A 179 -20.22 -27.35 6.93
N ILE A 180 -20.19 -26.08 7.33
CA ILE A 180 -21.20 -25.47 8.21
C ILE A 180 -22.58 -25.49 7.56
N MET A 181 -22.68 -25.11 6.28
CA MET A 181 -23.94 -25.19 5.53
C MET A 181 -24.44 -26.64 5.44
N GLY A 182 -23.56 -27.60 5.14
CA GLY A 182 -23.89 -29.02 5.10
C GLY A 182 -24.44 -29.55 6.43
N LEU A 183 -23.82 -29.18 7.56
CA LEU A 183 -24.29 -29.52 8.91
C LEU A 183 -25.64 -28.89 9.25
N GLY A 184 -25.89 -27.65 8.82
CA GLY A 184 -27.17 -26.97 8.98
C GLY A 184 -28.32 -27.67 8.25
N PHE A 185 -28.08 -28.14 7.02
CA PHE A 185 -29.04 -28.95 6.27
C PHE A 185 -29.24 -30.35 6.85
N TYR A 186 -28.19 -30.95 7.43
CA TYR A 186 -28.30 -32.25 8.10
C TYR A 186 -29.16 -32.18 9.37
N LYS A 187 -29.03 -31.10 10.17
CA LYS A 187 -29.82 -30.89 11.39
C LYS A 187 -31.31 -30.68 11.11
N ARG A 188 -31.67 -30.08 9.97
CA ARG A 188 -33.08 -29.92 9.53
C ARG A 188 -33.73 -31.22 9.02
N ARG A 189 -32.97 -32.32 8.89
CA ARG A 189 -33.47 -33.62 8.41
C ARG A 189 -33.81 -34.63 9.52
N LYS A 190 -33.72 -34.24 10.80
CA LYS A 190 -34.30 -35.06 11.86
C LYS A 190 -35.83 -34.85 11.86
N PRO A 191 -36.63 -35.94 11.76
CA PRO A 191 -38.09 -35.89 11.87
C PRO A 191 -38.55 -35.41 13.25
#